data_AF-A0A1C6LP78-F1
#
_entry.id   AF-A0A1C6LP78-F1
#
_cell.length_a   1.000
_cell.length_b   1.000
_cell.length_c   1.000
_cell.angle_alpha   90.00
_cell.angle_beta   90.00
_cell.angle_gamma   90.00
#
_symmetry.space_group_name_H-M   'P 1'
#
loop_
_entity.id
_entity.type
_entity.pdbx_description
1 polymer ?
#
loop_
_entity_poly.entity_id
_entity_poly.type
_entity_poly.pdbx_seq_one_letter_code
_entity_poly.pdbx_strand_id
1 'polypeptide(L)'
;MEEVSTVFVGLDAHAQSTAIAVAHVGREAPRFVGTVGARLSELSKALGKLGEPSTLLIVYEAGPCGYVLARELRAKGWRCEVVAPSLIARKPGERIKTDRRDALKLAALARSGDLTTVSVPDERDEAIRDLCRARVDAVRARLKARQQLKAMLLRHGRRYTGKTSWTAAHERYLATLGFAHPAQDIAYTEYRLAVSEADARVRRLTEALAQQIENWRMLAVVRALMTLRGLDLVAATTVVAELGDMRRFAHPRDLMGYLGLVPSERSSGTTRRQGEITKTGNGHARRVLVEAAWNYRFPARISRVLQVRQQDQPAAVRAIAWRAQLRLCQRYRRLSLRGMHPNKVCVAIARELAGFVWDLGRQVPPQA
;
A
#
# COMPACT_ATOMS: atom_id res chain seq x y z
N MET A 1 -13.32 11.13 -43.12
CA MET A 1 -13.36 10.47 -41.79
C MET A 1 -12.58 11.41 -40.88
N GLU A 2 -13.27 12.33 -40.19
CA GLU A 2 -12.62 13.34 -39.35
C GLU A 2 -11.86 12.62 -38.22
N GLU A 3 -10.55 12.82 -38.16
CA GLU A 3 -9.77 12.44 -36.99
C GLU A 3 -10.32 13.22 -35.80
N VAL A 4 -11.04 12.52 -34.91
CA VAL A 4 -11.53 13.09 -33.67
C VAL A 4 -10.33 13.49 -32.83
N SER A 5 -9.92 14.76 -32.92
CA SER A 5 -8.75 15.27 -32.22
C SER A 5 -8.98 15.15 -30.71
N THR A 6 -8.16 14.33 -30.05
CA THR A 6 -8.28 14.08 -28.60
C THR A 6 -7.78 15.31 -27.84
N VAL A 7 -8.59 15.81 -26.91
CA VAL A 7 -8.23 16.89 -25.98
C VAL A 7 -7.82 16.28 -24.64
N PHE A 8 -6.63 16.62 -24.19
CA PHE A 8 -6.05 16.12 -22.94
C PHE A 8 -6.39 17.07 -21.81
N VAL A 9 -7.12 16.61 -20.81
CA VAL A 9 -7.58 17.43 -19.68
C VAL A 9 -6.86 17.02 -18.41
N GLY A 10 -6.11 17.94 -17.82
CA GLY A 10 -5.49 17.77 -16.51
C GLY A 10 -6.36 18.33 -15.40
N LEU A 11 -6.68 17.50 -14.41
CA LEU A 11 -7.40 17.91 -13.20
C LEU A 11 -6.47 17.83 -12.00
N ASP A 12 -6.35 18.93 -11.26
CA ASP A 12 -5.83 18.89 -9.89
C ASP A 12 -7.00 18.98 -8.92
N ALA A 13 -7.36 17.83 -8.34
CA ALA A 13 -8.56 17.67 -7.52
C ALA A 13 -8.22 17.80 -6.02
N HIS A 14 -8.87 18.75 -5.38
CA HIS A 14 -8.79 19.01 -3.95
C HIS A 14 -10.17 18.86 -3.29
N ALA A 15 -10.18 18.85 -1.95
CA ALA A 15 -11.40 18.59 -1.17
C ALA A 15 -12.55 19.58 -1.44
N GLN A 16 -12.24 20.80 -1.88
CA GLN A 16 -13.22 21.86 -2.07
C GLN A 16 -13.31 22.36 -3.52
N SER A 17 -12.28 22.11 -4.33
CA SER A 17 -12.15 22.66 -5.66
C SER A 17 -11.41 21.72 -6.60
N THR A 18 -11.59 21.91 -7.90
CA THR A 18 -10.84 21.20 -8.95
C THR A 18 -10.35 22.21 -9.97
N ALA A 19 -9.03 22.27 -10.14
CA ALA A 19 -8.37 23.10 -11.14
C ALA A 19 -8.33 22.33 -12.47
N ILE A 20 -8.68 23.00 -13.57
CA ILE A 20 -8.84 22.38 -14.90
C ILE A 20 -7.89 23.03 -15.89
N ALA A 21 -7.11 22.21 -16.59
CA ALA A 21 -6.29 22.63 -17.71
C ALA A 21 -6.47 21.70 -18.91
N VAL A 22 -6.23 22.23 -20.12
CA VAL A 22 -6.36 21.47 -21.37
C VAL A 22 -5.11 21.60 -22.22
N ALA A 23 -4.80 20.53 -22.95
CA ALA A 23 -3.81 20.52 -24.02
C ALA A 23 -4.44 19.87 -25.25
N HIS A 24 -4.37 20.56 -26.39
CA HIS A 24 -4.75 19.99 -27.68
C HIS A 24 -3.58 19.23 -28.29
N VAL A 25 -3.87 18.33 -29.23
CA VAL A 25 -2.86 17.67 -30.07
C VAL A 25 -1.97 18.75 -30.71
N GLY A 26 -0.65 18.50 -30.74
CA GLY A 26 0.33 19.44 -31.28
C GLY A 26 1.27 20.02 -30.22
N ARG A 27 1.90 21.15 -30.56
CA ARG A 27 3.00 21.74 -29.77
C ARG A 27 2.61 22.96 -28.93
N GLU A 28 1.34 23.39 -28.98
CA GLU A 28 0.87 24.53 -28.22
C GLU A 28 1.01 24.31 -26.72
N ALA A 29 1.21 25.40 -25.97
CA ALA A 29 1.26 25.33 -24.52
C ALA A 29 -0.11 24.94 -23.96
N PRO A 30 -0.17 24.07 -22.93
CA PRO A 30 -1.43 23.81 -22.24
C PRO A 30 -2.06 25.10 -21.72
N ARG A 31 -3.38 25.18 -21.77
CA ARG A 31 -4.16 26.34 -21.33
C ARG A 31 -4.90 26.03 -20.04
N PHE A 32 -4.85 26.96 -19.09
CA PHE A 32 -5.66 26.88 -17.88
C PHE A 32 -7.09 27.33 -18.20
N VAL A 33 -8.07 26.51 -17.84
CA VAL A 33 -9.49 26.79 -18.11
C VAL A 33 -10.12 27.53 -16.95
N GLY A 34 -9.84 27.09 -15.73
CA GLY A 34 -10.42 27.67 -14.52
C GLY A 34 -10.46 26.68 -13.37
N THR A 35 -11.13 27.09 -12.29
CA THR A 35 -11.35 26.28 -11.10
C THR A 35 -12.86 26.17 -10.86
N VAL A 36 -13.32 24.96 -10.58
CA VAL A 36 -14.71 24.68 -10.19
C VAL A 36 -14.77 24.16 -8.76
N GLY A 37 -15.95 24.17 -8.13
CA GLY A 37 -16.15 23.52 -6.85
C GLY A 37 -16.01 22.00 -6.95
N ALA A 38 -15.88 21.32 -5.81
CA ALA A 38 -15.73 19.86 -5.73
C ALA A 38 -16.98 19.06 -6.17
N ARG A 39 -18.10 19.71 -6.48
CA ARG A 39 -19.33 19.03 -6.92
C ARG A 39 -19.16 18.50 -8.34
N LEU A 40 -19.43 17.21 -8.53
CA LEU A 40 -19.38 16.56 -9.85
C LEU A 40 -20.22 17.30 -10.89
N SER A 41 -21.38 17.85 -10.53
CA SER A 41 -22.25 18.59 -11.44
C SER A 41 -21.56 19.82 -12.05
N GLU A 42 -20.80 20.58 -11.25
CA GLU A 42 -20.03 21.74 -11.71
C GLU A 42 -18.90 21.32 -12.64
N LEU A 43 -18.13 20.30 -12.22
CA LEU A 43 -17.07 19.74 -13.05
C LEU A 43 -17.61 19.17 -14.36
N SER A 44 -18.77 18.52 -14.31
CA SER A 44 -19.42 17.96 -15.51
C SER A 44 -19.80 19.06 -16.50
N LYS A 45 -20.37 20.16 -15.99
CA LYS A 45 -20.73 21.32 -16.82
C LYS A 45 -19.49 22.00 -17.42
N ALA A 46 -18.39 22.09 -16.67
CA ALA A 46 -17.15 22.68 -17.17
C ALA A 46 -16.50 21.83 -18.27
N LEU A 47 -16.44 20.51 -18.06
CA LEU A 47 -15.86 19.58 -19.03
C LEU A 47 -16.73 19.42 -20.28
N GLY A 48 -18.06 19.46 -20.17
CA GLY A 48 -18.96 19.46 -21.34
C GLY A 48 -18.79 20.68 -22.25
N LYS A 49 -18.24 21.80 -21.74
CA LYS A 49 -17.87 22.96 -22.58
C LYS A 49 -16.57 22.75 -23.37
N LEU A 50 -15.78 21.73 -23.04
CA LEU A 50 -14.48 21.45 -23.66
C LEU A 50 -14.58 20.47 -24.82
N GLY A 51 -15.65 19.66 -24.88
CA GLY A 51 -15.89 18.71 -25.96
C GLY A 51 -16.84 17.59 -25.55
N GLU A 52 -17.14 16.74 -26.53
CA GLU A 52 -17.94 15.55 -26.34
C GLU A 52 -17.17 14.47 -25.54
N PRO A 53 -17.87 13.58 -24.83
CA PRO A 53 -17.26 12.52 -24.04
C PRO A 53 -16.17 11.68 -24.71
N SER A 54 -16.36 11.37 -25.98
CA SER A 54 -15.46 10.54 -26.77
C SER A 54 -14.16 11.25 -27.17
N THR A 55 -14.10 12.58 -27.06
CA THR A 55 -12.97 13.39 -27.52
C THR A 55 -12.05 13.81 -26.38
N LEU A 56 -12.46 13.62 -25.13
CA LEU A 56 -11.72 14.05 -23.95
C LEU A 56 -10.99 12.87 -23.28
N LEU A 57 -9.69 13.03 -23.05
CA LEU A 57 -8.93 12.20 -22.11
C LEU A 57 -8.68 12.99 -20.82
N ILE A 58 -9.34 12.60 -19.74
CA ILE A 58 -9.24 13.25 -18.44
C ILE A 58 -8.21 12.52 -17.58
N VAL A 59 -7.25 13.27 -17.02
CA VAL A 59 -6.25 12.73 -16.09
C VAL A 59 -6.27 13.47 -14.77
N TYR A 60 -6.11 12.75 -13.66
CA TYR A 60 -5.86 13.36 -12.35
C TYR A 60 -4.95 12.50 -11.48
N GLU A 61 -4.25 13.14 -10.54
CA GLU A 61 -3.30 12.47 -9.65
C GLU A 61 -4.01 11.64 -8.57
N ALA A 62 -3.56 10.41 -8.34
CA ALA A 62 -4.07 9.59 -7.24
C ALA A 62 -3.79 10.28 -5.90
N GLY A 63 -4.86 10.65 -5.19
CA GLY A 63 -4.77 11.48 -3.99
C GLY A 63 -5.74 11.06 -2.89
N PRO A 64 -5.85 11.88 -1.82
CA PRO A 64 -6.73 11.59 -0.69
C PRO A 64 -8.22 11.57 -1.05
N CYS A 65 -8.60 12.17 -2.18
CA CYS A 65 -9.97 12.18 -2.70
C CYS A 65 -10.43 10.82 -3.28
N GLY A 66 -9.56 9.80 -3.30
CA GLY A 66 -9.92 8.44 -3.71
C GLY A 66 -10.22 8.31 -5.21
N TYR A 67 -11.06 7.32 -5.55
CA TYR A 67 -11.40 6.97 -6.94
C TYR A 67 -12.82 7.31 -7.36
N VAL A 68 -13.62 7.92 -6.47
CA VAL A 68 -15.02 8.29 -6.74
C VAL A 68 -15.12 9.15 -8.00
N LEU A 69 -14.28 10.17 -8.12
CA LEU A 69 -14.24 11.04 -9.29
C LEU A 69 -14.00 10.24 -10.58
N ALA A 70 -13.02 9.34 -10.61
CA ALA A 70 -12.75 8.51 -11.79
C ALA A 70 -13.96 7.68 -12.19
N ARG A 71 -14.67 7.08 -11.22
CA ARG A 71 -15.85 6.24 -11.46
C ARG A 71 -17.02 7.05 -11.98
N GLU A 72 -17.29 8.19 -11.38
CA GLU A 72 -18.38 9.09 -11.78
C GLU A 72 -18.17 9.64 -13.19
N LEU A 73 -16.95 10.06 -13.53
CA LEU A 73 -16.63 10.53 -14.89
C LEU A 73 -16.78 9.39 -15.91
N ARG A 74 -16.32 8.18 -15.59
CA ARG A 74 -16.49 6.99 -16.44
C ARG A 74 -17.95 6.59 -16.63
N ALA A 75 -18.76 6.67 -15.58
CA ALA A 75 -20.20 6.38 -15.64
C ALA A 75 -20.94 7.36 -16.56
N LYS A 76 -20.42 8.58 -16.74
CA LYS A 76 -20.92 9.58 -17.69
C LYS A 76 -20.35 9.43 -19.11
N GLY A 77 -19.57 8.39 -19.38
CA GLY A 77 -18.98 8.10 -20.68
C GLY A 77 -17.62 8.75 -20.95
N TRP A 78 -17.02 9.42 -19.96
CA TRP A 78 -15.68 10.00 -20.13
C TRP A 78 -14.56 9.00 -19.91
N ARG A 79 -13.54 9.10 -20.76
CA ARG A 79 -12.27 8.42 -20.53
C ARG A 79 -11.50 9.14 -19.43
N CYS A 80 -11.50 8.57 -18.23
CA CYS A 80 -10.76 9.08 -17.09
C CYS A 80 -9.65 8.11 -16.64
N GLU A 81 -8.43 8.61 -16.59
CA GLU A 81 -7.23 7.90 -16.12
C GLU A 81 -6.69 8.54 -14.84
N VAL A 82 -6.38 7.71 -13.84
CA VAL A 82 -5.78 8.18 -12.58
C VAL A 82 -4.29 7.91 -12.69
N VAL A 83 -3.44 8.85 -12.27
CA VAL A 83 -1.97 8.75 -12.47
C VAL A 83 -1.22 8.68 -11.16
N ALA A 84 -0.06 8.01 -11.17
CA ALA A 84 0.73 7.77 -9.97
C ALA A 84 1.57 9.00 -9.58
N PRO A 85 1.32 9.65 -8.41
CA PRO A 85 2.09 10.79 -7.89
C PRO A 85 3.61 10.67 -8.02
N SER A 86 4.12 9.51 -7.60
CA SER A 86 5.56 9.28 -7.45
C SER A 86 6.29 9.05 -8.77
N LEU A 87 5.54 8.88 -9.87
CA LEU A 87 6.09 8.65 -11.21
C LEU A 87 5.95 9.87 -12.12
N ILE A 88 5.27 10.92 -11.66
CA ILE A 88 5.19 12.20 -12.39
C ILE A 88 6.56 12.87 -12.32
N ALA A 89 7.19 13.07 -13.48
CA ALA A 89 8.49 13.73 -13.58
C ALA A 89 8.43 15.15 -12.98
N ARG A 90 9.40 15.50 -12.12
CA ARG A 90 9.55 16.84 -11.55
C ARG A 90 10.89 17.42 -11.97
N LYS A 91 10.88 18.69 -12.43
CA LYS A 91 12.12 19.36 -12.81
C LYS A 91 12.92 19.68 -11.54
N PRO A 92 14.23 19.38 -11.49
CA PRO A 92 15.07 19.80 -10.36
C PRO A 92 14.98 21.32 -10.15
N GLY A 93 14.71 21.76 -8.92
CA GLY A 93 14.53 23.17 -8.58
C GLY A 93 13.08 23.69 -8.68
N GLU A 94 12.14 22.89 -9.17
CA GLU A 94 10.70 23.20 -9.16
C GLU A 94 10.18 23.17 -7.70
N ARG A 95 10.19 24.33 -7.03
CA ARG A 95 9.79 24.48 -5.60
C ARG A 95 8.39 25.07 -5.39
N ILE A 96 7.82 25.68 -6.41
CA ILE A 96 6.50 26.34 -6.33
C ILE A 96 5.45 25.38 -6.88
N LYS A 97 4.61 24.86 -5.98
CA LYS A 97 3.45 24.01 -6.28
C LYS A 97 2.18 24.87 -6.18
N THR A 98 1.38 24.91 -7.25
CA THR A 98 0.06 25.56 -7.27
C THR A 98 -0.89 24.73 -8.12
N ASP A 99 -2.17 24.73 -7.76
CA ASP A 99 -3.17 23.87 -8.40
C ASP A 99 -3.25 24.10 -9.92
N ARG A 100 -3.12 25.36 -10.34
CA ARG A 100 -3.02 25.75 -11.75
C ARG A 100 -1.84 25.10 -12.46
N ARG A 101 -0.65 25.12 -11.85
CA ARG A 101 0.57 24.55 -12.45
C ARG A 101 0.49 23.02 -12.52
N ASP A 102 -0.07 22.40 -11.50
CA ASP A 102 -0.23 20.95 -11.46
C ASP A 102 -1.24 20.47 -12.51
N ALA A 103 -2.39 21.14 -12.65
CA ALA A 103 -3.34 20.86 -13.71
C ALA A 103 -2.73 21.02 -15.12
N LEU A 104 -2.02 22.13 -15.38
CA LEU A 104 -1.34 22.38 -16.65
C LEU A 104 -0.30 21.29 -16.97
N LYS A 105 0.45 20.88 -15.96
CA LYS A 105 1.48 19.84 -16.08
C LYS A 105 0.86 18.47 -16.38
N LEU A 106 -0.23 18.12 -15.72
CA LEU A 106 -0.97 16.90 -15.99
C LEU A 106 -1.49 16.87 -17.43
N ALA A 107 -2.09 17.95 -17.92
CA ALA A 107 -2.55 18.04 -19.30
C ALA A 107 -1.39 17.88 -20.31
N ALA A 108 -0.23 18.50 -20.02
CA ALA A 108 0.96 18.38 -20.87
C ALA A 108 1.50 16.95 -20.94
N LEU A 109 1.64 16.29 -19.79
CA LEU A 109 2.18 14.94 -19.68
C LEU A 109 1.21 13.87 -20.23
N ALA A 110 -0.10 14.12 -20.11
CA ALA A 110 -1.11 13.27 -20.74
C ALA A 110 -0.97 13.29 -22.25
N ARG A 111 -0.77 14.49 -22.83
CA ARG A 111 -0.55 14.66 -24.27
C ARG A 111 0.71 13.96 -24.76
N SER A 112 1.81 13.99 -24.00
CA SER A 112 3.06 13.34 -24.39
C SER A 112 3.09 11.83 -24.14
N GLY A 113 2.10 11.28 -23.41
CA GLY A 113 2.08 9.86 -23.03
C GLY A 113 3.05 9.51 -21.90
N ASP A 114 3.58 10.50 -21.18
CA ASP A 114 4.57 10.32 -20.11
C ASP A 114 3.95 10.01 -18.74
N LEU A 115 2.63 9.84 -18.67
CA LEU A 115 1.92 9.51 -17.43
C LEU A 115 1.83 8.01 -17.23
N THR A 116 2.21 7.56 -16.03
CA THR A 116 1.94 6.18 -15.59
C THR A 116 0.60 6.12 -14.89
N THR A 117 -0.34 5.38 -15.49
CA THR A 117 -1.68 5.18 -14.93
C THR A 117 -1.67 4.21 -13.75
N VAL A 118 -2.57 4.44 -12.80
CA VAL A 118 -2.88 3.50 -11.73
C VAL A 118 -4.20 2.79 -12.04
N SER A 119 -4.26 1.51 -11.70
CA SER A 119 -5.51 0.77 -11.77
C SER A 119 -6.46 1.32 -10.72
N VAL A 120 -7.64 1.75 -11.16
CA VAL A 120 -8.76 2.04 -10.26
C VAL A 120 -9.28 0.69 -9.76
N PRO A 121 -9.25 0.41 -8.44
CA PRO A 121 -9.76 -0.83 -7.89
C PRO A 121 -11.28 -0.92 -8.07
N ASP A 122 -11.78 -2.15 -8.11
CA ASP A 122 -13.20 -2.41 -7.90
C ASP A 122 -13.63 -1.93 -6.50
N GLU A 123 -14.87 -1.45 -6.36
CA GLU A 123 -15.37 -0.94 -5.08
C GLU A 123 -15.37 -2.00 -3.97
N ARG A 124 -15.63 -3.27 -4.32
CA ARG A 124 -15.61 -4.38 -3.36
C ARG A 124 -14.19 -4.65 -2.86
N ASP A 125 -13.18 -4.52 -3.73
CA ASP A 125 -11.78 -4.66 -3.35
C ASP A 125 -11.31 -3.46 -2.50
N GLU A 126 -11.76 -2.25 -2.84
CA GLU A 126 -11.48 -1.04 -2.07
C GLU A 126 -12.05 -1.13 -0.66
N ALA A 127 -13.27 -1.65 -0.49
CA ALA A 127 -13.86 -1.87 0.84
C ALA A 127 -13.01 -2.79 1.73
N ILE A 128 -12.45 -3.89 1.18
CA ILE A 128 -11.53 -4.76 1.92
C ILE A 128 -10.20 -4.05 2.23
N ARG A 129 -9.73 -3.20 1.31
CA ARG A 129 -8.53 -2.38 1.52
C ARG A 129 -8.73 -1.39 2.67
N ASP A 130 -9.88 -0.75 2.76
CA ASP A 130 -10.23 0.17 3.86
C ASP A 130 -10.23 -0.56 5.20
N LEU A 131 -10.79 -1.77 5.25
CA LEU A 131 -10.77 -2.59 6.46
C LEU A 131 -9.32 -2.97 6.86
N CYS A 132 -8.46 -3.33 5.89
CA CYS A 132 -7.03 -3.57 6.14
C CYS A 132 -6.33 -2.33 6.70
N ARG A 133 -6.59 -1.14 6.13
CA ARG A 133 -5.99 0.13 6.56
C ARG A 133 -6.47 0.56 7.95
N ALA A 134 -7.78 0.45 8.22
CA ALA A 134 -8.35 0.70 9.53
C ALA A 134 -7.70 -0.19 10.61
N ARG A 135 -7.44 -1.46 10.29
CA ARG A 135 -6.72 -2.37 11.19
C ARG A 135 -5.26 -1.93 11.41
N VAL A 136 -4.56 -1.50 10.36
CA VAL A 136 -3.20 -0.95 10.48
C VAL A 136 -3.17 0.26 11.42
N ASP A 137 -4.16 1.15 11.31
CA ASP A 137 -4.25 2.32 12.18
C ASP A 137 -4.59 1.94 13.63
N ALA A 138 -5.47 0.96 13.84
CA ALA A 138 -5.73 0.41 15.18
C ALA A 138 -4.46 -0.21 15.81
N VAL A 139 -3.63 -0.91 15.03
CA VAL A 139 -2.36 -1.47 15.52
C VAL A 139 -1.38 -0.35 15.91
N ARG A 140 -1.32 0.75 15.15
CA ARG A 140 -0.51 1.92 15.50
C ARG A 140 -1.02 2.61 16.77
N ALA A 141 -2.32 2.79 16.90
CA ALA A 141 -2.95 3.35 18.09
C ALA A 141 -2.63 2.50 19.34
N ARG A 142 -2.74 1.17 19.22
CA ARG A 142 -2.34 0.24 20.27
C ARG A 142 -0.87 0.39 20.65
N LEU A 143 0.03 0.47 19.67
CA LEU A 143 1.45 0.68 19.94
C LEU A 143 1.67 1.97 20.73
N LYS A 144 1.00 3.05 20.35
CA LYS A 144 1.08 4.35 21.03
C LYS A 144 0.57 4.27 22.47
N ALA A 145 -0.60 3.68 22.71
CA ALA A 145 -1.16 3.48 24.04
C ALA A 145 -0.21 2.68 24.94
N ARG A 146 0.35 1.58 24.40
CA ARG A 146 1.34 0.74 25.09
C ARG A 146 2.62 1.51 25.45
N GLN A 147 3.09 2.38 24.56
CA GLN A 147 4.26 3.23 24.82
C GLN A 147 3.98 4.28 25.89
N GLN A 148 2.79 4.90 25.89
CA GLN A 148 2.38 5.88 26.90
C GLN A 148 2.30 5.26 28.29
N LEU A 149 1.68 4.08 28.41
CA LEU A 149 1.66 3.33 29.66
C LEU A 149 3.07 2.97 30.14
N LYS A 150 3.94 2.48 29.24
CA LYS A 150 5.34 2.20 29.58
C LYS A 150 6.10 3.44 30.05
N ALA A 151 5.87 4.60 29.43
CA ALA A 151 6.49 5.85 29.82
C ALA A 151 6.02 6.32 31.21
N MET A 152 4.72 6.16 31.52
CA MET A 152 4.17 6.39 32.88
C MET A 152 4.83 5.48 33.90
N LEU A 153 4.94 4.18 33.64
CA LEU A 153 5.57 3.26 34.58
C LEU A 153 7.06 3.57 34.77
N LEU A 154 7.77 3.89 33.68
CA LEU A 154 9.20 4.20 33.71
C LEU A 154 9.53 5.43 34.57
N ARG A 155 8.78 6.53 34.41
CA ARG A 155 9.02 7.78 35.17
C ARG A 155 8.73 7.64 36.67
N HIS A 156 7.95 6.63 37.07
CA HIS A 156 7.69 6.29 38.47
C HIS A 156 8.50 5.09 38.96
N GLY A 157 9.54 4.68 38.23
CA GLY A 157 10.43 3.59 38.64
C GLY A 157 9.79 2.20 38.66
N ARG A 158 8.56 2.04 38.13
CA ARG A 158 7.86 0.76 38.09
C ARG A 158 8.39 -0.10 36.93
N ARG A 159 9.14 -1.15 37.23
CA ARG A 159 9.77 -2.01 36.23
C ARG A 159 9.23 -3.44 36.32
N TYR A 160 8.73 -3.94 35.20
CA TYR A 160 8.37 -5.34 35.07
C TYR A 160 9.64 -6.21 34.93
N THR A 161 9.80 -7.20 35.80
CA THR A 161 10.97 -8.10 35.84
C THR A 161 10.77 -9.39 35.04
N GLY A 162 9.57 -9.64 34.51
CA GLY A 162 9.30 -10.82 33.69
C GLY A 162 9.91 -10.73 32.29
N LYS A 163 9.98 -11.87 31.61
CA LYS A 163 10.68 -12.01 30.31
C LYS A 163 10.08 -11.15 29.19
N THR A 164 8.76 -10.95 29.15
CA THR A 164 8.08 -10.31 28.01
C THR A 164 6.84 -9.53 28.44
N SER A 165 6.73 -8.28 28.00
CA SER A 165 5.55 -7.43 28.22
C SER A 165 4.34 -7.87 27.39
N TRP A 166 3.15 -7.39 27.79
CA TRP A 166 1.86 -7.62 27.08
C TRP A 166 1.45 -9.10 27.02
N THR A 167 1.84 -9.84 28.04
CA THR A 167 1.45 -11.23 28.30
C THR A 167 0.48 -11.28 29.48
N ALA A 168 -0.19 -12.42 29.71
CA ALA A 168 -1.02 -12.60 30.90
C ALA A 168 -0.25 -12.35 32.21
N ALA A 169 1.05 -12.69 32.25
CA ALA A 169 1.90 -12.40 33.40
C ALA A 169 2.18 -10.90 33.59
N HIS A 170 2.38 -10.16 32.50
CA HIS A 170 2.52 -8.70 32.55
C HIS A 170 1.21 -8.04 32.99
N GLU A 171 0.06 -8.49 32.48
CA GLU A 171 -1.25 -7.98 32.91
C GLU A 171 -1.51 -8.20 34.40
N ARG A 172 -1.16 -9.37 34.94
CA ARG A 172 -1.23 -9.62 36.39
C ARG A 172 -0.33 -8.67 37.18
N TYR A 173 0.90 -8.43 36.73
CA TYR A 173 1.78 -7.43 37.35
C TYR A 173 1.18 -6.02 37.29
N LEU A 174 0.61 -5.61 36.15
CA LEU A 174 -0.06 -4.32 36.04
C LEU A 174 -1.24 -4.22 37.03
N ALA A 175 -1.97 -5.31 37.24
CA ALA A 175 -3.08 -5.34 38.19
C ALA A 175 -2.66 -5.16 39.66
N THR A 176 -1.40 -5.43 40.01
CA THR A 176 -0.88 -5.23 41.40
C THR A 176 -0.35 -3.83 41.66
N LEU A 177 -0.27 -2.97 40.64
CA LEU A 177 0.29 -1.62 40.80
C LEU A 177 -0.76 -0.64 41.31
N GLY A 178 -0.35 0.15 42.30
CA GLY A 178 -1.03 1.35 42.76
C GLY A 178 -0.04 2.48 43.02
N PHE A 179 -0.57 3.67 43.18
CA PHE A 179 0.17 4.91 43.41
C PHE A 179 -0.28 5.56 44.73
N ALA A 180 0.60 6.38 45.33
CA ALA A 180 0.30 7.02 46.61
C ALA A 180 -0.71 8.16 46.49
N HIS A 181 -0.82 8.77 45.29
CA HIS A 181 -1.67 9.92 45.04
C HIS A 181 -2.84 9.55 44.12
N PRO A 182 -4.10 9.91 44.47
CA PRO A 182 -5.27 9.55 43.66
C PRO A 182 -5.19 9.98 42.20
N ALA A 183 -4.60 11.15 41.91
CA ALA A 183 -4.42 11.62 40.54
C ALA A 183 -3.54 10.70 39.69
N GLN A 184 -2.54 10.05 40.29
CA GLN A 184 -1.66 9.11 39.60
C GLN A 184 -2.36 7.77 39.33
N ASP A 185 -3.18 7.29 40.27
CA ASP A 185 -3.98 6.07 40.09
C ASP A 185 -5.03 6.23 38.99
N ILE A 186 -5.69 7.39 38.93
CA ILE A 186 -6.62 7.72 37.84
C ILE A 186 -5.87 7.71 36.50
N ALA A 187 -4.76 8.45 36.41
CA ALA A 187 -3.97 8.50 35.18
C ALA A 187 -3.46 7.11 34.75
N TYR A 188 -3.00 6.28 35.70
CA TYR A 188 -2.58 4.91 35.45
C TYR A 188 -3.72 4.05 34.92
N THR A 189 -4.90 4.14 35.54
CA THR A 189 -6.10 3.41 35.14
C THR A 189 -6.52 3.79 33.72
N GLU A 190 -6.57 5.08 33.40
CA GLU A 190 -6.88 5.57 32.05
C GLU A 190 -5.89 5.04 31.00
N TYR A 191 -4.59 5.01 31.29
CA TYR A 191 -3.61 4.42 30.37
C TYR A 191 -3.82 2.91 30.17
N ARG A 192 -4.25 2.18 31.20
CA ARG A 192 -4.58 0.75 31.07
C ARG A 192 -5.84 0.54 30.24
N LEU A 193 -6.88 1.33 30.48
CA LEU A 193 -8.12 1.31 29.70
C LEU A 193 -7.83 1.57 28.22
N ALA A 194 -7.06 2.62 27.90
CA ALA A 194 -6.66 2.93 26.53
C ALA A 194 -5.92 1.76 25.83
N VAL A 195 -5.07 1.02 26.56
CA VAL A 195 -4.42 -0.18 26.01
C VAL A 195 -5.45 -1.28 25.75
N SER A 196 -6.35 -1.55 26.70
CA SER A 196 -7.39 -2.57 26.58
C SER A 196 -8.33 -2.31 25.41
N GLU A 197 -8.80 -1.06 25.27
CA GLU A 197 -9.66 -0.61 24.17
C GLU A 197 -8.97 -0.74 22.82
N ALA A 198 -7.70 -0.33 22.73
CA ALA A 198 -6.94 -0.46 21.49
C ALA A 198 -6.69 -1.93 21.11
N ASP A 199 -6.43 -2.81 22.09
CA ASP A 199 -6.33 -4.25 21.87
C ASP A 199 -7.66 -4.85 21.41
N ALA A 200 -8.78 -4.46 22.02
CA ALA A 200 -10.11 -4.88 21.63
C ALA A 200 -10.46 -4.41 20.21
N ARG A 201 -10.12 -3.18 19.84
CA ARG A 201 -10.32 -2.64 18.49
C ARG A 201 -9.54 -3.43 17.43
N VAL A 202 -8.28 -3.79 17.71
CA VAL A 202 -7.49 -4.64 16.81
C VAL A 202 -8.11 -6.02 16.64
N ARG A 203 -8.63 -6.63 17.72
CA ARG A 203 -9.33 -7.93 17.65
C ARG A 203 -10.59 -7.85 16.78
N ARG A 204 -11.50 -6.91 17.09
CA ARG A 204 -12.73 -6.71 16.31
C ARG A 204 -12.46 -6.52 14.82
N LEU A 205 -11.48 -5.70 14.46
CA LEU A 205 -11.10 -5.49 13.05
C LEU A 205 -10.44 -6.72 12.42
N THR A 206 -9.74 -7.55 13.19
CA THR A 206 -9.15 -8.79 12.68
C THR A 206 -10.23 -9.84 12.42
N GLU A 207 -11.21 -9.97 13.33
CA GLU A 207 -12.37 -10.85 13.19
C GLU A 207 -13.25 -10.42 12.02
N ALA A 208 -13.59 -9.13 11.94
CA ALA A 208 -14.31 -8.58 10.80
C ALA A 208 -13.57 -8.83 9.48
N LEU A 209 -12.24 -8.63 9.44
CA LEU A 209 -11.47 -8.93 8.24
C LEU A 209 -11.55 -10.40 7.85
N ALA A 210 -11.47 -11.32 8.81
CA ALA A 210 -11.59 -12.75 8.55
C ALA A 210 -12.96 -13.15 8.00
N GLN A 211 -14.04 -12.55 8.50
CA GLN A 211 -15.41 -12.77 8.03
C GLN A 211 -15.65 -12.19 6.63
N GLN A 212 -15.25 -10.93 6.41
CA GLN A 212 -15.54 -10.23 5.16
C GLN A 212 -14.83 -10.83 3.95
N ILE A 213 -13.66 -11.45 4.15
CA ILE A 213 -12.93 -12.07 3.03
C ILE A 213 -13.50 -13.42 2.59
N GLU A 214 -14.39 -14.05 3.35
CA GLU A 214 -14.94 -15.36 2.99
C GLU A 214 -15.70 -15.33 1.66
N ASN A 215 -16.38 -14.21 1.39
CA ASN A 215 -17.13 -13.97 0.15
C ASN A 215 -16.39 -13.04 -0.81
N TRP A 216 -15.12 -12.73 -0.54
CA TRP A 216 -14.36 -11.83 -1.38
C TRP A 216 -13.78 -12.57 -2.59
N ARG A 217 -14.01 -12.02 -3.79
CA ARG A 217 -13.55 -12.61 -5.07
C ARG A 217 -12.05 -12.92 -5.16
N MET A 218 -11.24 -12.28 -4.31
CA MET A 218 -9.79 -12.49 -4.24
C MET A 218 -9.36 -13.53 -3.19
N LEU A 219 -10.29 -14.19 -2.48
CA LEU A 219 -9.97 -15.14 -1.40
C LEU A 219 -9.04 -16.26 -1.85
N ALA A 220 -9.23 -16.78 -3.07
CA ALA A 220 -8.36 -17.81 -3.63
C ALA A 220 -6.91 -17.34 -3.74
N VAL A 221 -6.70 -16.07 -4.14
CA VAL A 221 -5.38 -15.43 -4.21
C VAL A 221 -4.80 -15.25 -2.80
N VAL A 222 -5.62 -14.83 -1.83
CA VAL A 222 -5.20 -14.73 -0.41
C VAL A 222 -4.71 -16.08 0.11
N ARG A 223 -5.49 -17.15 -0.08
CA ARG A 223 -5.14 -18.51 0.35
C ARG A 223 -3.86 -19.00 -0.34
N ALA A 224 -3.69 -18.71 -1.63
CA ALA A 224 -2.46 -19.02 -2.34
C ALA A 224 -1.25 -18.29 -1.73
N LEU A 225 -1.34 -16.99 -1.43
CA LEU A 225 -0.24 -16.26 -0.79
C LEU A 225 0.06 -16.74 0.63
N MET A 226 -0.94 -17.23 1.38
CA MET A 226 -0.75 -17.79 2.72
C MET A 226 0.12 -19.05 2.74
N THR A 227 0.36 -19.68 1.59
CA THR A 227 1.32 -20.79 1.46
C THR A 227 2.76 -20.35 1.62
N LEU A 228 3.05 -19.06 1.39
CA LEU A 228 4.37 -18.47 1.60
C LEU A 228 4.64 -18.25 3.08
N ARG A 229 5.87 -18.54 3.50
CA ARG A 229 6.30 -18.29 4.88
C ARG A 229 6.25 -16.79 5.20
N GLY A 230 5.65 -16.45 6.33
CA GLY A 230 5.55 -15.07 6.81
C GLY A 230 4.34 -14.30 6.30
N LEU A 231 3.51 -14.90 5.44
CA LEU A 231 2.21 -14.36 5.05
C LEU A 231 1.10 -15.18 5.73
N ASP A 232 0.50 -14.62 6.77
CA ASP A 232 -0.73 -15.13 7.37
C ASP A 232 -1.96 -14.45 6.73
N LEU A 233 -3.16 -14.74 7.26
CA LEU A 233 -4.41 -14.21 6.71
C LEU A 233 -4.36 -12.69 6.54
N VAL A 234 -4.01 -11.97 7.60
CA VAL A 234 -3.98 -10.51 7.61
C VAL A 234 -2.92 -9.99 6.63
N ALA A 235 -1.71 -10.55 6.67
CA ALA A 235 -0.61 -10.11 5.80
C ALA A 235 -0.94 -10.38 4.32
N ALA A 236 -1.43 -11.58 3.99
CA ALA A 236 -1.83 -11.94 2.65
C ALA A 236 -2.99 -11.07 2.14
N THR A 237 -4.06 -10.90 2.93
CA THR A 237 -5.19 -10.02 2.57
C THR A 237 -4.73 -8.59 2.35
N THR A 238 -3.86 -8.04 3.21
CA THR A 238 -3.34 -6.69 3.02
C THR A 238 -2.57 -6.55 1.70
N VAL A 239 -1.71 -7.53 1.38
CA VAL A 239 -0.95 -7.52 0.12
C VAL A 239 -1.88 -7.59 -1.09
N VAL A 240 -2.87 -8.49 -1.08
CA VAL A 240 -3.83 -8.64 -2.19
C VAL A 240 -4.70 -7.41 -2.33
N ALA A 241 -5.24 -6.87 -1.23
CA ALA A 241 -6.10 -5.69 -1.26
C ALA A 241 -5.37 -4.45 -1.79
N GLU A 242 -4.09 -4.27 -1.43
CA GLU A 242 -3.27 -3.13 -1.88
C GLU A 242 -2.77 -3.27 -3.33
N LEU A 243 -2.53 -4.48 -3.81
CA LEU A 243 -1.98 -4.72 -5.15
C LEU A 243 -3.05 -4.96 -6.23
N GLY A 244 -4.19 -5.51 -5.85
CA GLY A 244 -5.25 -5.96 -6.75
C GLY A 244 -4.82 -7.17 -7.58
N ASP A 245 -5.31 -7.24 -8.82
CA ASP A 245 -4.91 -8.26 -9.77
C ASP A 245 -3.42 -8.11 -10.15
N MET A 246 -2.62 -9.11 -9.80
CA MET A 246 -1.17 -9.11 -10.04
C MET A 246 -0.80 -9.44 -11.49
N ARG A 247 -1.75 -9.92 -12.30
CA ARG A 247 -1.55 -10.19 -13.74
C ARG A 247 -1.30 -8.92 -14.54
N ARG A 248 -1.66 -7.74 -14.00
CA ARG A 248 -1.37 -6.43 -14.61
C ARG A 248 0.12 -6.10 -14.67
N PHE A 249 0.94 -6.78 -13.89
CA PHE A 249 2.40 -6.65 -13.96
C PHE A 249 2.93 -7.68 -14.94
N ALA A 250 3.53 -7.23 -16.04
CA ALA A 250 4.04 -8.12 -17.08
C ALA A 250 5.23 -8.96 -16.58
N HIS A 251 6.06 -8.38 -15.71
CA HIS A 251 7.26 -9.00 -15.17
C HIS A 251 7.36 -8.77 -13.64
N PRO A 252 7.94 -9.70 -12.85
CA PRO A 252 8.03 -9.56 -11.39
C PRO A 252 8.84 -8.33 -10.95
N ARG A 253 9.76 -7.85 -11.80
CA ARG A 253 10.53 -6.61 -11.55
C ARG A 253 9.64 -5.37 -11.55
N ASP A 254 8.53 -5.38 -12.28
CA ASP A 254 7.58 -4.27 -12.33
C ASP A 254 6.88 -4.14 -10.98
N LEU A 255 6.47 -5.26 -10.39
CA LEU A 255 5.92 -5.28 -9.03
C LEU A 255 6.97 -4.83 -7.99
N MET A 256 8.22 -5.29 -8.12
CA MET A 256 9.30 -4.87 -7.21
C MET A 256 9.56 -3.35 -7.28
N GLY A 257 9.51 -2.76 -8.48
CA GLY A 257 9.63 -1.32 -8.71
C GLY A 257 8.43 -0.54 -8.17
N TYR A 258 7.22 -1.05 -8.43
CA TYR A 258 5.96 -0.49 -7.91
C TYR A 258 5.93 -0.46 -6.38
N LEU A 259 6.46 -1.49 -5.73
CA LEU A 259 6.59 -1.55 -4.27
C LEU A 259 7.74 -0.70 -3.73
N GLY A 260 8.58 -0.13 -4.60
CA GLY A 260 9.75 0.65 -4.21
C GLY A 260 10.81 -0.16 -3.47
N LEU A 261 10.92 -1.46 -3.78
CA LEU A 261 11.89 -2.40 -3.19
C LEU A 261 13.19 -2.51 -4.00
N VAL A 262 13.29 -1.78 -5.12
CA VAL A 262 14.48 -1.72 -5.96
C VAL A 262 15.42 -0.61 -5.48
N PRO A 263 16.76 -0.80 -5.56
CA PRO A 263 17.71 0.25 -5.26
C PRO A 263 17.58 1.39 -6.28
N SER A 264 17.74 2.62 -5.80
CA SER A 264 18.07 3.77 -6.64
C SER A 264 19.43 3.53 -7.31
N GLU A 265 19.58 4.04 -8.52
CA GLU A 265 20.80 3.83 -9.29
C GLU A 265 21.22 5.15 -9.96
N ARG A 266 22.49 5.51 -9.81
CA ARG A 266 23.14 6.58 -10.54
C ARG A 266 24.32 5.97 -11.27
N SER A 267 24.17 5.86 -12.59
CA SER A 267 25.17 5.27 -13.47
C SER A 267 25.59 6.30 -14.51
N SER A 268 26.90 6.42 -14.74
CA SER A 268 27.50 7.31 -15.73
C SER A 268 28.72 6.63 -16.35
N GLY A 269 28.73 6.43 -17.67
CA GLY A 269 29.78 5.67 -18.35
C GLY A 269 29.93 4.27 -17.77
N THR A 270 31.12 3.92 -17.30
CA THR A 270 31.44 2.63 -16.66
C THR A 270 31.16 2.60 -15.15
N THR A 271 30.84 3.73 -14.54
CA THR A 271 30.60 3.81 -13.09
C THR A 271 29.13 3.54 -12.78
N ARG A 272 28.90 2.54 -11.93
CA ARG A 272 27.57 2.18 -11.42
C ARG A 272 27.52 2.37 -9.91
N ARG A 273 26.65 3.26 -9.42
CA ARG A 273 26.43 3.47 -7.98
C ARG A 273 24.98 3.17 -7.63
N GLN A 274 24.77 2.19 -6.75
CA GLN A 274 23.46 1.87 -6.20
C GLN A 274 23.29 2.48 -4.81
N GLY A 275 22.14 3.13 -4.57
CA GLY A 275 21.80 3.79 -3.32
C GLY A 275 20.74 3.05 -2.51
N GLU A 276 19.96 3.80 -1.72
CA GLU A 276 18.82 3.26 -0.97
C GLU A 276 17.73 2.72 -1.90
N ILE A 277 16.82 1.91 -1.35
CA ILE A 277 15.58 1.58 -2.06
C ILE A 277 14.76 2.82 -2.37
N THR A 278 14.05 2.83 -3.50
CA THR A 278 13.30 4.01 -3.95
C THR A 278 12.14 4.40 -3.04
N LYS A 279 11.58 3.44 -2.28
CA LYS A 279 10.39 3.63 -1.39
C LYS A 279 9.15 4.18 -2.11
N THR A 280 9.14 4.15 -3.44
CA THR A 280 8.03 4.56 -4.31
C THR A 280 6.81 3.64 -4.18
N GLY A 281 5.65 4.14 -4.62
CA GLY A 281 4.39 3.40 -4.69
C GLY A 281 3.87 2.89 -3.34
N ASN A 282 3.42 1.63 -3.28
CA ASN A 282 2.58 1.15 -2.18
C ASN A 282 3.37 0.81 -0.90
N GLY A 283 3.38 1.74 0.06
CA GLY A 283 4.08 1.60 1.34
C GLY A 283 3.47 0.57 2.31
N HIS A 284 2.18 0.26 2.18
CA HIS A 284 1.50 -0.74 3.03
C HIS A 284 1.95 -2.15 2.65
N ALA A 285 1.82 -2.51 1.37
CA ALA A 285 2.27 -3.80 0.86
C ALA A 285 3.79 -3.97 1.03
N ARG A 286 4.58 -2.92 0.78
CA ARG A 286 6.04 -2.95 1.02
C ARG A 286 6.36 -3.31 2.47
N ARG A 287 5.71 -2.65 3.45
CA ARG A 287 5.94 -2.93 4.87
C ARG A 287 5.64 -4.39 5.19
N VAL A 288 4.47 -4.89 4.76
CA VAL A 288 4.06 -6.28 5.03
C VAL A 288 5.07 -7.28 4.47
N LEU A 289 5.57 -7.07 3.25
CA LEU A 289 6.57 -7.96 2.65
C LEU A 289 7.92 -7.90 3.37
N VAL A 290 8.33 -6.72 3.85
CA VAL A 290 9.55 -6.58 4.67
C VAL A 290 9.40 -7.28 6.01
N GLU A 291 8.25 -7.18 6.67
CA GLU A 291 7.96 -7.91 7.91
C GLU A 291 7.93 -9.43 7.67
N ALA A 292 7.28 -9.87 6.59
CA ALA A 292 7.24 -11.28 6.20
C ALA A 292 8.64 -11.84 5.93
N ALA A 293 9.51 -11.04 5.29
CA ALA A 293 10.87 -11.43 4.91
C ALA A 293 11.74 -11.87 6.10
N TRP A 294 11.51 -11.32 7.30
CA TRP A 294 12.21 -11.74 8.51
C TRP A 294 12.04 -13.23 8.84
N ASN A 295 10.97 -13.87 8.37
CA ASN A 295 10.72 -15.29 8.62
C ASN A 295 11.66 -16.21 7.85
N TYR A 296 12.32 -15.72 6.80
CA TYR A 296 13.27 -16.51 6.01
C TYR A 296 14.67 -16.59 6.62
N ARG A 297 14.91 -15.92 7.75
CA ARG A 297 16.15 -16.07 8.54
C ARG A 297 16.33 -17.48 9.11
N PHE A 298 15.22 -18.17 9.30
CA PHE A 298 15.18 -19.52 9.86
C PHE A 298 15.38 -20.57 8.75
N PRO A 299 15.78 -21.81 9.10
CA PRO A 299 15.90 -22.90 8.13
C PRO A 299 14.62 -23.14 7.33
N ALA A 300 14.77 -23.57 6.07
CA ALA A 300 13.67 -23.95 5.21
C ALA A 300 13.01 -25.23 5.73
N ARG A 301 11.70 -25.18 5.99
CA ARG A 301 10.89 -26.32 6.46
C ARG A 301 9.40 -26.01 6.29
N ILE A 302 8.61 -27.02 5.97
CA ILE A 302 7.15 -26.91 6.02
C ILE A 302 6.73 -27.14 7.48
N SER A 303 6.36 -26.07 8.18
CA SER A 303 5.83 -26.19 9.55
C SER A 303 4.40 -26.75 9.52
N ARG A 304 3.90 -27.28 10.65
CA ARG A 304 2.50 -27.71 10.79
C ARG A 304 1.51 -26.64 10.29
N VAL A 305 1.74 -25.37 10.63
CA VAL A 305 0.90 -24.25 10.18
C VAL A 305 0.94 -24.07 8.66
N LEU A 306 2.11 -24.19 8.03
CA LEU A 306 2.23 -24.10 6.57
C LEU A 306 1.63 -25.33 5.87
N GLN A 307 1.79 -26.52 6.45
CA GLN A 307 1.20 -27.75 5.93
C GLN A 307 -0.32 -27.61 5.82
N VAL A 308 -1.00 -27.17 6.88
CA VAL A 308 -2.45 -26.92 6.88
C VAL A 308 -2.85 -25.92 5.79
N ARG A 309 -2.08 -24.83 5.61
CA ARG A 309 -2.36 -23.83 4.56
C ARG A 309 -2.10 -24.33 3.14
N GLN A 310 -1.26 -25.35 2.97
CA GLN A 310 -0.85 -25.90 1.67
C GLN A 310 -1.64 -27.15 1.27
N GLN A 311 -2.33 -27.82 2.21
CA GLN A 311 -2.95 -29.12 1.99
C GLN A 311 -3.94 -29.12 0.82
N ASP A 312 -4.78 -28.07 0.73
CA ASP A 312 -5.86 -27.95 -0.27
C ASP A 312 -5.44 -27.10 -1.48
N GLN A 313 -4.14 -26.79 -1.62
CA GLN A 313 -3.65 -25.92 -2.69
C GLN A 313 -3.15 -26.73 -3.89
N PRO A 314 -3.35 -26.23 -5.13
CA PRO A 314 -2.86 -26.90 -6.33
C PRO A 314 -1.36 -27.19 -6.27
N ALA A 315 -0.93 -28.30 -6.89
CA ALA A 315 0.47 -28.72 -6.89
C ALA A 315 1.43 -27.62 -7.37
N ALA A 316 1.02 -26.83 -8.38
CA ALA A 316 1.78 -25.68 -8.89
C ALA A 316 2.01 -24.61 -7.81
N VAL A 317 0.96 -24.25 -7.05
CA VAL A 317 1.03 -23.27 -5.94
C VAL A 317 1.98 -23.77 -4.86
N ARG A 318 1.85 -25.03 -4.44
CA ARG A 318 2.73 -25.62 -3.41
C ARG A 318 4.19 -25.68 -3.87
N ALA A 319 4.43 -26.01 -5.15
CA ALA A 319 5.77 -26.05 -5.73
C ALA A 319 6.41 -24.66 -5.73
N ILE A 320 5.67 -23.60 -6.10
CA ILE A 320 6.15 -22.22 -6.03
C ILE A 320 6.49 -21.84 -4.58
N ALA A 321 5.60 -22.14 -3.63
CA ALA A 321 5.82 -21.84 -2.22
C ALA A 321 7.07 -22.53 -1.66
N TRP A 322 7.31 -23.78 -2.03
CA TRP A 322 8.51 -24.51 -1.63
C TRP A 322 9.78 -23.94 -2.27
N ARG A 323 9.76 -23.63 -3.57
CA ARG A 323 10.87 -22.94 -4.25
C ARG A 323 11.18 -21.60 -3.59
N ALA A 324 10.16 -20.84 -3.23
CA ALA A 324 10.31 -19.58 -2.50
C ALA A 324 11.04 -19.80 -1.18
N GLN A 325 10.62 -20.79 -0.40
CA GLN A 325 11.21 -21.08 0.89
C GLN A 325 12.68 -21.48 0.78
N LEU A 326 13.03 -22.41 -0.11
CA LEU A 326 14.43 -22.81 -0.33
C LEU A 326 15.29 -21.62 -0.75
N ARG A 327 14.84 -20.87 -1.75
CA ARG A 327 15.60 -19.76 -2.33
C ARG A 327 15.80 -18.61 -1.36
N LEU A 328 14.73 -18.16 -0.70
CA LEU A 328 14.77 -17.00 0.20
C LEU A 328 15.58 -17.32 1.48
N CYS A 329 15.44 -18.53 2.04
CA CYS A 329 16.26 -18.96 3.18
C CYS A 329 17.75 -19.11 2.80
N GLN A 330 18.05 -19.69 1.64
CA GLN A 330 19.43 -19.79 1.15
C GLN A 330 20.04 -18.41 0.92
N ARG A 331 19.29 -17.49 0.30
CA ARG A 331 19.75 -16.13 0.05
C ARG A 331 19.96 -15.35 1.34
N TYR A 332 19.05 -15.48 2.31
CA TYR A 332 19.19 -14.81 3.61
C TYR A 332 20.53 -15.20 4.24
N ARG A 333 20.79 -16.51 4.36
CA ARG A 333 22.05 -17.05 4.90
C ARG A 333 23.26 -16.53 4.13
N ARG A 334 23.23 -16.57 2.79
CA ARG A 334 24.34 -16.10 1.95
C ARG A 334 24.66 -14.62 2.19
N LEU A 335 23.65 -13.75 2.28
CA LEU A 335 23.86 -12.33 2.51
C LEU A 335 24.31 -12.04 3.94
N SER A 336 23.76 -12.75 4.93
CA SER A 336 24.21 -12.66 6.32
C SER A 336 25.67 -13.07 6.50
N LEU A 337 26.10 -14.16 5.85
CA LEU A 337 27.50 -14.62 5.88
C LEU A 337 28.48 -13.62 5.25
N ARG A 338 28.00 -12.74 4.36
CA ARG A 338 28.79 -11.62 3.80
C ARG A 338 28.89 -10.41 4.74
N GLY A 339 28.43 -10.54 6.00
CA GLY A 339 28.44 -9.44 6.98
C GLY A 339 27.44 -8.33 6.67
N MET A 340 26.46 -8.55 5.79
CA MET A 340 25.47 -7.53 5.46
C MET A 340 24.55 -7.23 6.64
N HIS A 341 24.27 -5.96 6.89
CA HIS A 341 23.36 -5.54 7.94
C HIS A 341 21.98 -6.23 7.82
N PRO A 342 21.39 -6.76 8.91
CA PRO A 342 20.15 -7.55 8.86
C PRO A 342 18.99 -6.87 8.13
N ASN A 343 18.81 -5.56 8.33
CA ASN A 343 17.76 -4.79 7.62
C ASN A 343 17.99 -4.77 6.09
N LYS A 344 19.24 -4.67 5.62
CA LYS A 344 19.56 -4.72 4.18
C LYS A 344 19.29 -6.11 3.62
N VAL A 345 19.62 -7.16 4.38
CA VAL A 345 19.29 -8.55 4.03
C VAL A 345 17.78 -8.72 3.90
N CYS A 346 17.01 -8.27 4.90
CA CYS A 346 15.54 -8.40 4.89
C CYS A 346 14.89 -7.65 3.73
N VAL A 347 15.36 -6.44 3.40
CA VAL A 347 14.86 -5.71 2.23
C VAL A 347 15.17 -6.46 0.92
N ALA A 348 16.36 -7.06 0.80
CA ALA A 348 16.70 -7.88 -0.36
C ALA A 348 15.82 -9.15 -0.48
N ILE A 349 15.51 -9.78 0.66
CA ILE A 349 14.57 -10.92 0.71
C ILE A 349 13.14 -10.48 0.39
N ALA A 350 12.68 -9.34 0.90
CA ALA A 350 11.36 -8.78 0.62
C ALA A 350 11.18 -8.48 -0.88
N ARG A 351 12.22 -7.92 -1.52
CA ARG A 351 12.24 -7.70 -2.97
C ARG A 351 12.02 -9.00 -3.73
N GLU A 352 12.70 -10.08 -3.35
CA GLU A 352 12.56 -11.36 -4.04
C GLU A 352 11.26 -12.09 -3.69
N LEU A 353 10.78 -11.95 -2.45
CA LEU A 353 9.47 -12.41 -2.01
C LEU A 353 8.35 -11.78 -2.85
N ALA A 354 8.47 -10.50 -3.20
CA ALA A 354 7.52 -9.85 -4.12
C ALA A 354 7.44 -10.57 -5.48
N GLY A 355 8.55 -11.11 -5.98
CA GLY A 355 8.56 -11.92 -7.20
C GLY A 355 7.77 -13.23 -7.06
N PHE A 356 7.85 -13.89 -5.91
CA PHE A 356 7.05 -15.10 -5.63
C PHE A 356 5.57 -14.79 -5.39
N VAL A 357 5.27 -13.64 -4.77
CA VAL A 357 3.91 -13.13 -4.63
C VAL A 357 3.29 -12.88 -6.01
N TRP A 358 4.04 -12.27 -6.93
CA TRP A 358 3.63 -12.09 -8.32
C TRP A 358 3.40 -13.44 -9.04
N ASP A 359 4.33 -14.38 -8.91
CA ASP A 359 4.22 -15.71 -9.54
C ASP A 359 2.96 -16.44 -9.08
N LEU A 360 2.71 -16.50 -7.76
CA LEU A 360 1.49 -17.09 -7.20
C LEU A 360 0.22 -16.34 -7.62
N GLY A 361 0.24 -15.00 -7.60
CA GLY A 361 -0.90 -14.18 -7.99
C GLY A 361 -1.31 -14.33 -9.45
N ARG A 362 -0.42 -14.85 -10.31
CA ARG A 362 -0.74 -15.18 -11.71
C ARG A 362 -1.32 -16.58 -11.89
N GLN A 363 -0.98 -17.52 -11.01
CA GLN A 363 -1.47 -18.91 -11.07
C GLN A 363 -2.93 -19.05 -10.63
N VAL A 364 -3.41 -18.12 -9.81
CA VAL A 364 -4.77 -18.16 -9.25
C VAL A 364 -5.53 -16.93 -9.72
N PRO A 365 -6.41 -17.04 -10.73
CA PRO A 365 -7.21 -15.91 -11.16
C PRO A 365 -8.22 -15.52 -10.06
N PRO A 366 -8.57 -14.22 -9.95
CA PRO A 366 -9.72 -13.80 -9.18
C PRO A 366 -10.99 -14.52 -9.63
N GLN A 367 -11.89 -14.80 -8.70
CA GLN A 367 -13.24 -15.22 -9.05
C GLN A 367 -13.98 -14.05 -9.72
N ALA A 368 -14.93 -14.37 -10.60
CA ALA A 368 -15.72 -13.39 -11.35
C ALA A 368 -16.59 -12.52 -10.43
#